data_AF-A0A7D4QJ60-F1
#
_entry.id   AF-A0A7D4QJ60-F1
#
_cell.length_a   1.000
_cell.length_b   1.000
_cell.length_c   1.000
_cell.angle_alpha   90.00
_cell.angle_beta   90.00
_cell.angle_gamma   90.00
#
_symmetry.space_group_name_H-M   'P 1'
#
loop_
_entity.id
_entity.type
_entity.pdbx_description
1 polymer ?
#
loop_
_entity_poly.entity_id
_entity_poly.type
_entity_poly.pdbx_seq_one_letter_code
_entity_poly.pdbx_strand_id
1 'polypeptide(L)'
;MAGLITVRQRPGTAKGVLFMTLEDETGSANLVVWQALFDKYRKEIVQSKLLMVFGKLQIANGVTHLVVRQCFNLSVLLRSLTETDLPQTLARGDETTQPVNYDGRSTAPAVSAEGAFHKGRNFH
;
A
#
# COMPACT_ATOMS: atom_id res chain seq x y z
N MET A 1 18.11 2.43 -2.35
CA MET A 1 17.53 2.28 -0.99
C MET A 1 16.54 1.13 -1.03
N ALA A 2 16.41 0.36 0.05
CA ALA A 2 15.40 -0.69 0.16
C ALA A 2 14.78 -0.60 1.54
N GLY A 3 13.46 -0.73 1.62
CA GLY A 3 12.74 -0.52 2.87
C GLY A 3 11.25 -0.79 2.75
N LEU A 4 10.56 -0.69 3.87
CA LEU A 4 9.12 -0.88 3.96
C LEU A 4 8.38 0.36 3.46
N ILE A 5 7.31 0.16 2.71
CA ILE A 5 6.45 1.26 2.30
C ILE A 5 5.37 1.46 3.35
N THR A 6 5.40 2.61 4.04
CA THR A 6 4.42 2.95 5.09
C THR A 6 3.27 3.80 4.56
N VAL A 7 3.53 4.65 3.57
CA VAL A 7 2.52 5.57 3.02
C VAL A 7 2.59 5.65 1.50
N ARG A 8 1.44 5.79 0.85
CA ARG A 8 1.28 6.12 -0.58
C ARG A 8 0.22 7.21 -0.74
N GLN A 9 0.57 8.32 -1.37
CA GLN A 9 -0.33 9.44 -1.59
C GLN A 9 -0.22 9.96 -3.01
N ARG A 10 -1.36 10.06 -3.69
CA ARG A 10 -1.47 10.69 -5.02
C ARG A 10 -2.45 11.86 -4.95
N PRO A 11 -2.02 13.04 -4.48
CA PRO A 11 -2.88 14.21 -4.40
C PRO A 11 -3.42 14.57 -5.80
N GLY A 12 -4.71 14.90 -5.89
CA GLY A 12 -5.34 15.26 -7.18
C GLY A 12 -4.70 16.50 -7.85
N THR A 13 -4.08 17.37 -7.05
CA THR A 13 -3.42 18.61 -7.51
C THR A 13 -1.99 18.41 -7.99
N ALA A 14 -1.36 17.25 -7.74
CA ALA A 14 0.07 17.03 -7.98
C ALA A 14 0.40 16.56 -9.41
N LYS A 15 -0.43 16.89 -10.40
CA LYS A 15 -0.24 16.51 -11.83
C LYS A 15 0.13 15.02 -12.01
N GLY A 16 -0.48 14.14 -11.23
CA GLY A 16 -0.26 12.70 -11.32
C GLY A 16 1.01 12.18 -10.64
N VAL A 17 1.77 13.01 -9.93
CA VAL A 17 2.89 12.58 -9.09
C VAL A 17 2.38 11.79 -7.89
N LEU A 18 3.02 10.65 -7.64
CA LEU A 18 2.82 9.82 -6.46
C LEU A 18 3.96 10.09 -5.47
N PHE A 19 3.60 10.31 -4.22
CA PHE A 19 4.51 10.37 -3.09
C PHE A 19 4.39 9.09 -2.28
N MET A 20 5.52 8.52 -1.87
CA MET A 20 5.54 7.38 -0.95
C MET A 20 6.56 7.60 0.15
N THR A 21 6.31 7.01 1.32
CA THR A 21 7.28 6.99 2.41
C THR A 21 7.88 5.59 2.50
N LEU A 22 9.20 5.53 2.43
CA LEU A 22 10.00 4.32 2.58
C LEU A 22 10.78 4.40 3.90
N GLU A 23 10.68 3.38 4.72
CA GLU A 23 11.36 3.28 6.01
C GLU A 23 12.34 2.11 6.02
N ASP A 24 13.56 2.38 6.48
CA ASP A 24 14.60 1.40 6.78
C ASP A 24 15.22 1.70 8.16
N GLU A 25 16.23 0.94 8.57
CA GLU A 25 16.93 1.11 9.84
C GLU A 25 17.64 2.46 9.98
N THR A 26 17.88 3.16 8.87
CA THR A 26 18.54 4.47 8.84
C THR A 26 17.56 5.64 8.91
N GLY A 27 16.27 5.38 8.74
CA GLY A 27 15.19 6.36 8.89
C GLY A 27 14.17 6.32 7.74
N SER A 28 13.53 7.45 7.48
CA SER A 28 12.49 7.59 6.46
C SER A 28 12.97 8.37 5.25
N ALA A 29 12.57 7.93 4.06
CA ALA A 29 12.79 8.61 2.79
C ALA A 29 11.47 8.87 2.05
N ASN A 30 11.32 10.10 1.56
CA ASN A 30 10.19 10.53 0.75
C ASN A 30 10.47 10.25 -0.72
N LEU A 31 9.82 9.23 -1.26
CA LEU A 31 9.93 8.85 -2.67
C LEU A 31 9.04 9.77 -3.52
N VAL A 32 9.62 10.31 -4.59
CA VAL A 32 8.89 11.09 -5.60
C VAL A 32 8.83 10.28 -6.89
N VAL A 33 7.62 9.84 -7.25
CA VAL A 33 7.36 9.00 -8.42
C VAL A 33 6.53 9.79 -9.43
N TRP A 34 7.13 10.09 -10.57
CA TRP A 34 6.44 10.73 -11.68
C TRP A 34 5.41 9.81 -12.33
N GLN A 35 4.35 10.37 -12.90
CA GLN A 35 3.24 9.61 -13.48
C GLN A 35 3.70 8.53 -14.48
N ALA A 36 4.56 8.88 -15.43
CA ALA A 36 5.04 7.92 -16.44
C ALA A 36 5.79 6.73 -15.80
N LEU A 37 6.49 6.98 -14.69
CA LEU A 37 7.18 5.92 -13.96
C LEU A 37 6.20 5.07 -13.13
N PHE A 38 5.21 5.72 -12.52
CA PHE A 38 4.14 5.02 -11.82
C PHE A 38 3.39 4.09 -12.78
N ASP A 39 3.03 4.57 -13.97
CA ASP A 39 2.31 3.77 -14.95
C ASP A 39 3.14 2.56 -15.42
N LYS A 40 4.46 2.75 -15.57
CA LYS A 40 5.41 1.67 -15.92
C LYS A 40 5.57 0.62 -14.80
N TYR A 41 5.69 1.05 -13.55
CA TYR A 41 5.94 0.19 -12.39
C TYR A 41 4.72 0.03 -11.48
N ARG A 42 3.52 0.14 -12.07
CA ARG A 42 2.26 0.21 -11.30
C ARG A 42 2.08 -1.02 -10.41
N LYS A 43 2.40 -2.20 -10.94
CA LYS A 43 2.27 -3.46 -10.22
C LYS A 43 3.17 -3.49 -8.99
N GLU A 44 4.45 -3.18 -9.17
CA GLU A 44 5.45 -3.17 -8.12
C GLU A 44 5.06 -2.17 -7.03
N ILE A 45 4.72 -0.93 -7.43
CA ILE A 45 4.41 0.15 -6.52
C ILE A 45 3.15 -0.13 -5.68
N VAL A 46 2.09 -0.64 -6.31
CA VAL A 46 0.81 -0.88 -5.62
C VAL A 46 0.88 -2.10 -4.71
N GLN A 47 1.58 -3.16 -5.12
CA GLN A 47 1.56 -4.44 -4.41
C GLN A 47 2.66 -4.61 -3.36
N SER A 48 3.75 -3.84 -3.41
CA SER A 48 4.91 -4.08 -2.56
C SER A 48 4.67 -3.65 -1.10
N LYS A 49 4.91 -4.51 -0.11
CA LYS A 49 5.14 -4.08 1.27
C LYS A 49 6.61 -3.69 1.50
N LEU A 50 7.53 -4.43 0.86
CA LEU A 50 8.96 -4.17 0.83
C LEU A 50 9.39 -3.81 -0.60
N LEU A 51 10.06 -2.68 -0.77
CA LEU A 51 10.42 -2.14 -2.08
C LEU A 51 11.91 -1.76 -2.11
N MET A 52 12.61 -2.18 -3.16
CA MET A 52 13.93 -1.64 -3.51
C MET A 52 13.76 -0.57 -4.58
N VAL A 53 14.43 0.56 -4.38
CA VAL A 53 14.27 1.76 -5.19
C VAL A 53 15.63 2.32 -5.58
N PHE A 54 15.77 2.62 -6.88
CA PHE A 54 16.92 3.31 -7.44
C PHE A 54 16.49 4.66 -8.00
N GLY A 55 17.28 5.68 -7.72
CA GLY A 55 16.91 7.05 -8.01
C GLY A 55 17.98 8.05 -7.65
N LYS A 56 17.63 9.33 -7.78
CA LYS A 56 18.48 10.45 -7.36
C LYS A 56 18.14 10.82 -5.91
N LEU A 57 19.11 10.67 -5.02
CA LEU A 57 19.01 11.07 -3.63
C LEU A 57 19.16 12.59 -3.51
N GLN A 58 18.29 13.21 -2.73
CA GLN A 58 18.30 14.64 -2.42
C GLN A 58 18.09 14.79 -0.92
N ILE A 59 19.07 15.37 -0.22
CA ILE A 59 19.00 15.59 1.22
C ILE A 59 18.99 17.09 1.45
N ALA A 60 17.97 17.59 2.14
CA ALA A 60 17.84 19.00 2.50
C ALA A 60 17.23 19.11 3.90
N ASN A 61 17.86 19.90 4.78
CA ASN A 61 17.38 20.15 6.15
C ASN A 61 17.08 18.87 6.94
N GLY A 62 17.89 17.81 6.76
CA GLY A 62 17.68 16.52 7.41
C GLY A 62 16.55 15.66 6.83
N VAL A 63 15.86 16.14 5.79
CA VAL A 63 14.81 15.38 5.08
C VAL A 63 15.41 14.71 3.86
N THR A 64 15.17 13.40 3.74
CA THR A 64 15.64 12.59 2.61
C THR A 64 14.54 12.44 1.57
N HIS A 65 14.82 12.87 0.34
CA HIS A 65 13.98 12.66 -0.83
C HIS A 65 14.69 11.77 -1.84
N LEU A 66 13.98 10.83 -2.45
CA LEU A 66 14.51 9.99 -3.53
C LEU A 66 13.61 10.13 -4.76
N VAL A 67 14.13 10.80 -5.79
CA VAL A 67 13.44 10.88 -7.08
C VAL A 67 13.62 9.56 -7.81
N VAL A 68 12.54 8.80 -7.94
CA VAL A 68 12.59 7.41 -8.36
C VAL A 68 12.88 7.32 -9.86
N ARG A 69 13.70 6.33 -10.25
CA ARG A 69 13.99 5.97 -11.65
C ARG A 69 13.67 4.51 -11.95
N GLN A 70 13.82 3.63 -10.97
CA GLN A 70 13.48 2.20 -11.06
C GLN A 70 13.05 1.69 -9.68
N CYS A 71 12.20 0.67 -9.65
CA CYS A 71 11.84 0.01 -8.40
C CYS A 71 11.53 -1.48 -8.62
N PHE A 72 11.71 -2.26 -7.55
CA PHE A 72 11.59 -3.72 -7.55
C PHE A 72 10.84 -4.16 -6.30
N ASN A 73 9.81 -4.99 -6.48
CA ASN A 73 9.05 -5.56 -5.37
C ASN A 73 9.87 -6.67 -4.69
N LEU A 74 10.24 -6.46 -3.42
CA LEU A 74 10.99 -7.41 -2.61
C LEU A 74 10.11 -8.12 -1.58
N SER A 75 8.79 -7.94 -1.62
CA SER A 75 7.86 -8.50 -0.62
C SER A 75 7.92 -10.03 -0.51
N VAL A 76 8.44 -10.72 -1.52
CA VAL A 76 8.72 -12.16 -1.47
C VAL A 76 9.67 -12.50 -0.31
N LEU A 77 10.63 -11.63 0.01
CA LEU A 77 11.57 -11.82 1.12
C LEU A 77 10.90 -11.75 2.50
N LEU A 78 9.75 -11.10 2.61
CA LEU A 78 9.00 -11.07 3.87
C LEU A 78 8.31 -12.42 4.15
N ARG A 79 8.10 -13.26 3.13
CA ARG A 79 7.40 -14.54 3.28
C ARG A 79 8.18 -15.54 4.12
N SER A 80 9.51 -15.50 4.10
CA SER A 80 10.35 -16.36 4.94
C SER A 80 10.36 -15.93 6.41
N LEU A 81 9.90 -14.72 6.74
CA LEU A 81 9.83 -14.24 8.11
C LEU A 81 8.58 -14.74 8.86
N THR A 82 7.58 -15.26 8.14
CA THR A 82 6.32 -15.76 8.70
C THR A 82 6.33 -17.27 9.01
N GLU A 83 7.48 -17.96 8.92
CA GLU A 83 7.62 -19.39 9.27
C GLU A 83 7.62 -19.67 10.79
N THR A 84 7.25 -18.68 11.62
CA THR A 84 7.04 -18.93 13.05
C THR A 84 5.60 -19.38 13.25
N ASP A 85 5.41 -20.47 13.98
CA ASP A 85 4.13 -21.03 14.46
C ASP A 85 3.47 -20.08 15.49
N LEU A 86 3.38 -18.80 15.13
CA LEU A 86 2.67 -17.79 15.88
C LEU A 86 1.19 -17.96 15.50
N PRO A 87 0.28 -18.16 16.47
CA PRO A 87 -1.14 -18.20 16.17
C PRO A 87 -1.49 -16.92 15.43
N GLN A 88 -1.98 -17.06 14.19
CA GLN A 88 -2.48 -15.94 13.39
C GLN A 88 -3.64 -15.31 14.17
N THR A 89 -3.32 -14.34 15.01
CA THR A 89 -4.32 -13.51 15.66
C THR A 89 -4.73 -12.51 14.60
N LEU A 90 -5.63 -12.95 13.71
CA LEU A 90 -6.23 -12.08 12.70
C LEU A 90 -6.81 -10.88 13.46
N ALA A 91 -6.16 -9.73 13.35
CA ALA A 91 -6.77 -8.50 13.78
C ALA A 91 -7.92 -8.22 12.81
N ARG A 92 -9.00 -7.59 13.29
CA ARG A 92 -10.17 -7.24 12.44
C ARG A 92 -9.83 -6.41 11.18
N GLY A 93 -8.60 -5.89 11.07
CA GLY A 93 -8.12 -5.20 9.87
C GLY A 93 -7.71 -6.11 8.70
N ASP A 94 -7.47 -7.41 8.94
CA ASP A 94 -6.88 -8.33 7.95
C ASP A 94 -7.92 -9.06 7.07
N GLU A 95 -9.20 -8.75 7.27
CA GLU A 95 -10.38 -9.40 6.66
C GLU A 95 -10.43 -9.27 5.11
N THR A 96 -9.62 -8.41 4.49
CA THR A 96 -9.61 -8.18 3.03
C THR A 96 -8.43 -8.82 2.29
N THR A 97 -7.81 -9.86 2.86
CA THR A 97 -6.69 -10.56 2.19
C THR A 97 -7.16 -11.59 1.15
N GLN A 98 -8.44 -11.97 1.14
CA GLN A 98 -8.97 -12.88 0.11
C GLN A 98 -9.59 -12.09 -1.05
N PRO A 99 -9.12 -12.27 -2.30
CA PRO A 99 -9.83 -11.71 -3.44
C PRO A 99 -11.19 -12.42 -3.56
N VAL A 100 -12.26 -11.62 -3.54
CA VAL A 100 -13.62 -12.11 -3.83
C VAL A 100 -13.61 -12.63 -5.27
N ASN A 101 -13.80 -13.94 -5.45
CA ASN A 101 -14.05 -14.53 -6.76
C ASN A 101 -15.40 -14.04 -7.25
N TYR A 102 -15.40 -13.01 -8.11
CA TYR A 102 -16.60 -12.53 -8.78
C TYR A 102 -16.90 -13.41 -9.99
N ASP A 103 -17.35 -14.64 -9.74
CA ASP A 103 -17.91 -15.49 -10.80
C ASP A 103 -19.42 -15.25 -10.85
N GLY A 104 -19.87 -14.63 -11.95
CA GLY A 104 -21.17 -13.97 -12.09
C GLY A 104 -22.37 -14.91 -12.31
N ARG A 105 -22.45 -16.06 -11.64
CA ARG A 105 -23.62 -16.95 -11.71
C ARG A 105 -23.85 -17.74 -10.42
N SER A 106 -24.95 -17.40 -9.73
CA SER A 106 -25.72 -18.24 -8.75
C SER A 106 -24.95 -18.61 -7.46
N THR A 107 -25.41 -18.43 -6.22
CA THR A 107 -26.74 -18.31 -5.58
C THR A 107 -26.57 -17.56 -4.25
N ALA A 108 -27.46 -16.62 -3.93
CA ALA A 108 -27.48 -15.96 -2.62
C ALA A 108 -28.02 -16.92 -1.53
N PRO A 109 -27.43 -16.96 -0.32
CA PRO A 109 -28.17 -17.30 0.89
C PRO A 109 -28.68 -16.02 1.56
N ALA A 110 -29.99 -15.99 1.81
CA ALA A 110 -30.65 -14.97 2.60
C ALA A 110 -30.15 -15.00 4.05
N VAL A 111 -29.73 -13.84 4.56
CA VAL A 111 -29.62 -13.60 6.00
C VAL A 111 -30.23 -12.24 6.30
N SER A 112 -31.37 -12.27 6.99
CA SER A 112 -32.15 -11.11 7.40
C SER A 112 -31.33 -10.17 8.28
N ALA A 113 -31.17 -8.92 7.83
CA ALA A 113 -30.60 -7.84 8.62
C ALA A 113 -31.72 -7.05 9.30
N GLU A 114 -32.34 -7.62 10.33
CA GLU A 114 -33.07 -6.82 11.31
C GLU A 114 -32.07 -6.36 12.40
N GLY A 115 -31.84 -5.05 12.47
CA GLY A 115 -31.26 -4.44 13.68
C GLY A 115 -29.99 -3.58 13.53
N ALA A 116 -29.49 -3.28 12.33
CA ALA A 116 -28.21 -2.56 12.18
C ALA A 116 -28.25 -1.26 11.36
N PHE A 117 -29.40 -0.57 11.28
CA PHE A 117 -29.47 0.77 10.69
C PHE A 117 -29.84 1.82 11.73
N HIS A 118 -28.84 2.57 12.20
CA HIS A 118 -29.06 3.81 12.92
C HIS A 118 -29.23 4.95 11.92
N LYS A 119 -30.27 5.75 12.15
CA LYS A 119 -30.82 6.82 11.30
C LYS A 119 -29.75 7.88 10.98
N GLY A 120 -29.57 8.16 9.69
CA GLY A 120 -28.57 9.10 9.17
C GLY A 120 -28.70 10.52 9.74
N ARG A 121 -27.56 11.17 9.95
CA ARG A 121 -27.47 12.59 10.36
C ARG A 121 -27.60 13.48 9.11
N ASN A 122 -28.62 14.33 9.08
CA ASN A 122 -28.78 15.39 8.08
C ASN A 122 -27.84 16.56 8.42
N PHE A 123 -27.13 17.09 7.43
CA PHE A 123 -26.42 18.37 7.54
C PHE A 123 -27.33 19.48 7.00
N HIS A 124 -27.61 20.49 7.83
CA HIS A 124 -28.11 21.81 7.43
C HIS A 124 -26.91 22.76 7.31
#